data_AF-A0A7W0CWX2-F1
#
_entry.id   AF-A0A7W0CWX2-F1
#
_cell.length_a   1.000
_cell.length_b   1.000
_cell.length_c   1.000
_cell.angle_alpha   90.00
_cell.angle_beta   90.00
_cell.angle_gamma   90.00
#
_symmetry.space_group_name_H-M   'P 1'
#
loop_
_entity.id
_entity.type
_entity.pdbx_description
1 polymer ?
#
loop_
_entity_poly.entity_id
_entity_poly.type
_entity_poly.pdbx_seq_one_letter_code
_entity_poly.pdbx_strand_id
1 'polypeptide(L)'
;MMILGLALLSGCDREAREVRGKPLPETAVAAQTSTLFPGGGSAGPEDPRAEMYAENAYHISEGGRLYRQMNCVGCHANGGGGMGPALMDDQWRYGGRMDQIVASIDQGRPNGMPSWRGKLTPTQMWQLAAYVRTLSANVPKDAAPSRNDTMSNIYPRTLAEPEPPSASDPAGAKGPAR
;
A
#
# COMPACT_ATOMS: atom_id res chain seq x y z
N MET A 1 43.66 -2.33 39.74
CA MET A 1 42.29 -1.82 39.55
C MET A 1 42.28 -0.86 38.38
N MET A 2 41.48 -1.21 37.37
CA MET A 2 40.85 -0.36 36.34
C MET A 2 41.71 0.47 35.39
N ILE A 3 41.45 0.57 34.09
CA ILE A 3 40.66 -0.16 33.07
C ILE A 3 41.29 0.36 31.76
N LEU A 4 41.69 -0.53 30.87
CA LEU A 4 42.12 -0.18 29.51
C LEU A 4 40.85 0.03 28.66
N GLY A 5 40.49 1.28 28.41
CA GLY A 5 39.35 1.63 27.57
C GLY A 5 39.68 1.48 26.10
N LEU A 6 39.40 0.30 25.53
CA LEU A 6 39.49 0.05 24.09
C LEU A 6 38.21 0.59 23.43
N ALA A 7 38.27 1.82 22.91
CA ALA A 7 37.20 2.40 22.12
C ALA A 7 37.20 1.78 20.71
N LEU A 8 36.45 0.69 20.54
CA LEU A 8 36.08 0.16 19.24
C LEU A 8 34.98 1.05 18.66
N LEU A 9 35.36 2.06 17.87
CA LEU A 9 34.41 2.73 16.98
C LEU A 9 34.04 1.75 15.87
N SER A 10 32.92 1.07 16.09
CA SER A 10 32.17 0.30 15.11
C SER A 10 31.95 1.16 13.86
N GLY A 11 32.51 0.74 12.73
CA GLY A 11 32.29 1.39 11.45
C GLY A 11 30.83 1.26 11.03
N CYS A 12 30.25 2.35 10.52
CA CYS A 12 28.99 2.28 9.79
C CYS A 12 29.26 1.59 8.45
N ASP A 13 28.72 0.40 8.24
CA ASP A 13 28.72 -0.23 6.92
C ASP A 13 27.99 0.68 5.93
N ARG A 14 28.75 1.21 4.98
CA ARG A 14 28.23 2.04 3.90
C ARG A 14 27.78 1.09 2.80
N GLU A 15 26.47 0.94 2.65
CA GLU A 15 25.83 0.19 1.57
C GLU A 15 26.41 0.59 0.20
N ALA A 16 26.93 -0.39 -0.54
CA ALA A 16 27.52 -0.17 -1.85
C ALA A 16 26.41 0.14 -2.85
N ARG A 17 26.33 1.39 -3.31
CA ARG A 17 25.40 1.80 -4.35
C ARG A 17 25.88 1.34 -5.71
N GLU A 18 25.28 0.29 -6.24
CA GLU A 18 25.59 -0.22 -7.58
C GLU A 18 24.91 0.65 -8.65
N VAL A 19 25.70 1.44 -9.38
CA VAL A 19 25.20 2.49 -10.30
C VAL A 19 24.77 1.94 -11.68
N ARG A 20 24.79 0.63 -11.90
CA ARG A 20 24.34 0.05 -13.17
C ARG A 20 23.82 -1.37 -12.99
N GLY A 21 22.50 -1.49 -12.96
CA GLY A 21 21.80 -2.77 -12.97
C GLY A 21 22.24 -3.63 -14.16
N LYS A 22 22.50 -4.90 -13.88
CA LYS A 22 22.80 -5.96 -14.85
C LYS A 22 21.74 -5.96 -15.97
N PRO A 23 22.12 -6.01 -17.26
CA PRO A 23 21.15 -6.09 -18.36
C PRO A 23 20.26 -7.32 -18.17
N LEU A 24 18.95 -7.11 -18.18
CA LEU A 24 17.98 -8.20 -18.10
C LEU A 24 18.04 -9.02 -19.39
N PRO A 25 18.01 -10.37 -19.31
CA PRO A 25 17.91 -11.20 -20.51
C PRO A 25 16.58 -10.91 -21.22
N GLU A 26 16.67 -10.68 -22.53
CA GLU A 26 15.60 -10.25 -23.44
C GLU A 26 14.47 -11.28 -23.65
N THR A 27 14.54 -12.42 -22.95
CA THR A 27 13.66 -13.58 -23.13
C THR A 27 12.76 -13.79 -21.93
N ALA A 28 11.82 -12.88 -21.69
CA ALA A 28 10.65 -13.16 -20.84
C ALA A 28 9.50 -12.19 -21.15
N VAL A 29 9.18 -12.01 -22.43
CA VAL A 29 7.87 -11.52 -22.84
C VAL A 29 6.91 -12.71 -22.81
N ALA A 30 6.37 -13.01 -21.64
CA ALA A 30 5.09 -13.68 -21.51
C ALA A 30 4.30 -12.82 -20.53
N ALA A 31 3.64 -11.80 -21.07
CA ALA A 31 2.61 -11.07 -20.35
C ALA A 31 1.51 -12.09 -20.03
N GLN A 32 1.53 -12.63 -18.81
CA GLN A 32 0.43 -13.44 -18.31
C GLN A 32 -0.80 -12.54 -18.32
N THR A 33 -1.72 -12.87 -19.21
CA THR A 33 -3.05 -12.28 -19.25
C THR A 33 -3.67 -12.52 -17.89
N SER A 34 -4.00 -11.41 -17.23
CA SER A 34 -4.47 -11.34 -15.86
C SER A 34 -5.53 -12.42 -15.56
N THR A 35 -5.19 -13.40 -14.71
CA THR A 35 -6.22 -14.07 -13.90
C THR A 35 -6.66 -13.03 -12.88
N LEU A 36 -7.74 -12.33 -13.20
CA LEU A 36 -8.46 -11.48 -12.26
C LEU A 36 -8.75 -12.33 -11.01
N PHE A 37 -8.03 -12.11 -9.91
CA PHE A 37 -8.36 -12.69 -8.61
C PHE A 37 -8.94 -11.57 -7.75
N PRO A 38 -10.28 -11.52 -7.58
CA PRO A 38 -10.88 -10.70 -6.54
C PRO A 38 -10.36 -11.18 -5.19
N GLY A 39 -9.72 -10.30 -4.43
CA GLY A 39 -9.23 -10.60 -3.08
C GLY A 39 -7.85 -11.27 -3.04
N GLY A 40 -6.80 -10.46 -3.13
CA GLY A 40 -5.49 -10.71 -2.50
C GLY A 40 -4.63 -11.93 -2.91
N GLY A 41 -5.16 -12.96 -3.57
CA GLY A 41 -4.41 -14.18 -3.91
C GLY A 41 -3.79 -14.14 -5.31
N SER A 42 -2.54 -14.59 -5.47
CA SER A 42 -2.04 -15.08 -6.77
C SER A 42 -2.16 -16.58 -6.88
N ALA A 43 -2.43 -17.05 -8.09
CA ALA A 43 -2.19 -18.42 -8.52
C ALA A 43 -0.70 -18.74 -8.83
N GLY A 44 0.26 -18.08 -8.18
CA GLY A 44 1.69 -18.26 -8.48
C GLY A 44 2.66 -17.41 -7.63
N PRO A 45 3.97 -17.73 -7.69
CA PRO A 45 5.01 -16.96 -7.01
C PRO A 45 5.09 -15.53 -7.58
N GLU A 46 5.46 -14.58 -6.71
CA GLU A 46 5.73 -13.20 -7.14
C GLU A 46 6.91 -13.16 -8.11
N ASP A 47 6.87 -12.22 -9.05
CA ASP A 47 7.98 -12.01 -9.97
C ASP A 47 9.28 -11.71 -9.19
N PRO A 48 10.37 -12.45 -9.44
CA PRO A 48 11.61 -12.34 -8.67
C PRO A 48 12.26 -10.96 -8.75
N ARG A 49 11.88 -10.13 -9.74
CA ARG A 49 12.36 -8.74 -9.80
C ARG A 49 11.91 -7.92 -8.60
N ALA A 50 10.80 -8.26 -7.94
CA ALA A 50 10.28 -7.52 -6.79
C ALA A 50 11.33 -7.34 -5.68
N GLU A 51 12.16 -8.36 -5.44
CA GLU A 51 13.20 -8.36 -4.41
C GLU A 51 14.23 -7.23 -4.60
N MET A 52 14.56 -6.87 -5.85
CA MET A 52 15.45 -5.75 -6.15
C MET A 52 14.90 -4.39 -5.68
N TYR A 53 13.58 -4.25 -5.58
CA TYR A 53 12.91 -2.97 -5.40
C TYR A 53 12.25 -2.81 -4.02
N ALA A 54 11.73 -3.88 -3.42
CA ALA A 54 10.82 -3.84 -2.27
C ALA A 54 11.37 -3.11 -1.04
N GLU A 55 12.66 -3.28 -0.74
CA GLU A 55 13.30 -2.78 0.48
C GLU A 55 14.48 -1.85 0.20
N ASN A 56 14.65 -1.45 -1.07
CA ASN A 56 15.76 -0.61 -1.48
C ASN A 56 15.37 0.88 -1.40
N ALA A 57 15.99 1.61 -0.48
CA ALA A 57 15.70 3.03 -0.23
C ALA A 57 15.87 3.92 -1.47
N TYR A 58 16.83 3.61 -2.35
CA TYR A 58 16.97 4.33 -3.61
C TYR A 58 15.77 4.14 -4.53
N HIS A 59 15.32 2.89 -4.71
CA HIS A 59 14.17 2.59 -5.57
C HIS A 59 12.87 3.17 -5.02
N ILE A 60 12.67 3.13 -3.70
CA ILE A 60 11.53 3.74 -3.01
C ILE A 60 11.55 5.27 -3.20
N SER A 61 12.70 5.93 -3.00
CA SER A 61 12.84 7.38 -3.18
C SER A 61 12.55 7.81 -4.61
N GLU A 62 13.09 7.11 -5.61
CA GLU A 62 12.80 7.38 -7.02
C GLU A 62 11.32 7.16 -7.35
N GLY A 63 10.71 6.11 -6.78
CA GLY A 63 9.28 5.86 -6.88
C GLY A 63 8.45 7.03 -6.35
N GLY A 64 8.79 7.57 -5.18
CA GLY A 64 8.11 8.74 -4.62
C GLY A 64 8.27 10.01 -5.47
N ARG A 65 9.45 10.21 -6.07
CA ARG A 65 9.68 11.30 -7.03
C ARG A 65 8.80 11.15 -8.26
N LEU A 66 8.76 9.95 -8.86
CA LEU A 66 7.93 9.64 -10.02
C LEU A 66 6.44 9.78 -9.71
N TYR A 67 6.00 9.34 -8.52
CA TYR A 67 4.61 9.42 -8.10
C TYR A 67 4.06 10.84 -8.13
N ARG A 68 4.89 11.82 -7.74
CA ARG A 68 4.55 13.25 -7.85
C ARG A 68 4.65 13.75 -9.29
N GLN A 69 5.73 13.41 -10.00
CA GLN A 69 5.97 13.91 -11.36
C GLN A 69 4.94 13.43 -12.39
N MET A 70 4.49 12.19 -12.27
CA MET A 70 3.47 11.61 -13.14
C MET A 70 2.05 11.94 -12.66
N ASN A 71 1.92 12.84 -11.67
CA ASN A 71 0.66 13.28 -11.10
C ASN A 71 -0.23 12.13 -10.56
N CYS A 72 0.37 11.05 -10.05
CA CYS A 72 -0.37 9.98 -9.37
C CYS A 72 -1.11 10.53 -8.14
N VAL A 73 -0.49 11.51 -7.47
CA VAL A 73 -1.06 12.27 -6.34
C VAL A 73 -2.38 12.96 -6.69
N GLY A 74 -2.58 13.36 -7.95
CA GLY A 74 -3.82 14.04 -8.37
C GLY A 74 -5.07 13.17 -8.20
N CYS A 75 -4.93 11.85 -8.30
CA CYS A 75 -6.05 10.92 -8.12
C CYS A 75 -5.99 10.17 -6.78
N HIS A 76 -4.79 9.80 -6.32
CA HIS A 76 -4.59 8.93 -5.17
C HIS A 76 -4.08 9.66 -3.91
N ALA A 77 -3.98 10.99 -3.96
CA ALA A 77 -3.38 11.84 -2.92
C ALA A 77 -2.03 11.26 -2.47
N ASN A 78 -1.70 11.30 -1.18
CA ASN A 78 -0.48 10.66 -0.66
C ASN A 78 -0.72 9.19 -0.27
N GLY A 79 -1.55 8.47 -1.04
CA GLY A 79 -1.99 7.09 -0.74
C GLY A 79 -3.37 7.00 -0.10
N GLY A 80 -3.93 8.11 0.36
CA GLY A 80 -5.25 8.17 1.00
C GLY A 80 -6.45 8.32 0.06
N GLY A 81 -6.24 8.19 -1.25
CA GLY A 81 -7.31 8.18 -2.25
C GLY A 81 -7.80 9.56 -2.67
N GLY A 82 -9.02 9.62 -3.19
CA GLY A 82 -9.64 10.81 -3.75
C GLY A 82 -10.52 10.43 -4.93
N MET A 83 -10.13 10.86 -6.14
CA MET A 83 -10.75 10.39 -7.39
C MET A 83 -10.41 8.91 -7.65
N GLY A 84 -9.22 8.48 -7.27
CA GLY A 84 -8.79 7.08 -7.28
C GLY A 84 -8.95 6.41 -5.92
N PRO A 85 -8.91 5.06 -5.85
CA PRO A 85 -8.96 4.34 -4.58
C PRO A 85 -7.79 4.71 -3.66
N ALA A 86 -7.97 4.52 -2.36
CA ALA A 86 -6.85 4.52 -1.42
C ALA A 86 -5.85 3.41 -1.82
N LEU A 87 -4.56 3.72 -1.71
CA LEU A 87 -3.46 2.78 -1.92
C LEU A 87 -2.79 2.40 -0.59
N MET A 88 -3.21 3.06 0.47
CA MET A 88 -2.62 2.94 1.79
C MET A 88 -3.39 1.96 2.71
N ASP A 89 -4.59 1.53 2.30
CA ASP A 89 -5.35 0.49 3.00
C ASP A 89 -4.93 -0.93 2.58
N ASP A 90 -5.50 -1.93 3.22
CA ASP A 90 -5.26 -3.33 2.90
C ASP A 90 -6.23 -3.90 1.84
N GLN A 91 -7.06 -3.05 1.23
CA GLN A 91 -8.12 -3.47 0.31
C GLN A 91 -7.70 -3.34 -1.16
N TRP A 92 -7.01 -4.36 -1.66
CA TRP A 92 -6.51 -4.38 -3.03
C TRP A 92 -7.49 -5.03 -4.01
N ARG A 93 -8.14 -4.21 -4.85
CA ARG A 93 -9.08 -4.69 -5.89
C ARG A 93 -8.42 -5.52 -6.99
N TYR A 94 -7.17 -5.20 -7.34
CA TYR A 94 -6.41 -5.84 -8.42
C TYR A 94 -5.15 -6.56 -7.91
N GLY A 95 -5.12 -6.84 -6.61
CA GLY A 95 -3.96 -7.41 -5.92
C GLY A 95 -2.91 -6.37 -5.52
N GLY A 96 -2.23 -6.64 -4.41
CA GLY A 96 -1.29 -5.71 -3.76
C GLY A 96 0.17 -6.12 -3.80
N ARG A 97 0.51 -7.19 -4.52
CA ARG A 97 1.92 -7.56 -4.78
C ARG A 97 2.56 -6.58 -5.77
N MET A 98 3.89 -6.51 -5.77
CA MET A 98 4.59 -5.53 -6.61
C MET A 98 4.36 -5.77 -8.10
N ASP A 99 4.38 -7.02 -8.55
CA ASP A 99 4.09 -7.41 -9.92
C ASP A 99 2.65 -7.02 -10.36
N GLN A 100 1.68 -7.16 -9.46
CA GLN A 100 0.29 -6.77 -9.69
C GLN A 100 0.11 -5.24 -9.76
N ILE A 101 0.84 -4.50 -8.91
CA ILE A 101 0.87 -3.04 -8.95
C ILE A 101 1.52 -2.57 -10.25
N VAL A 102 2.65 -3.16 -10.66
CA VAL A 102 3.30 -2.88 -11.95
C VAL A 102 2.35 -3.14 -13.10
N ALA A 103 1.64 -4.27 -13.11
CA ALA A 103 0.66 -4.58 -14.15
C ALA A 103 -0.49 -3.55 -14.18
N SER A 104 -0.93 -3.06 -13.02
CA SER A 104 -1.95 -2.01 -12.93
C SER A 104 -1.44 -0.67 -13.48
N ILE A 105 -0.19 -0.32 -13.25
CA ILE A 105 0.44 0.90 -13.79
C ILE A 105 0.64 0.77 -15.32
N ASP A 106 1.17 -0.36 -15.79
CA ASP A 106 1.41 -0.59 -17.22
C ASP A 106 0.09 -0.54 -18.00
N GLN A 107 -0.91 -1.30 -17.58
CA GLN A 107 -2.14 -1.50 -18.34
C GLN A 107 -3.25 -0.50 -18.02
N GLY A 108 -3.13 0.23 -16.90
CA GLY A 108 -4.24 0.99 -16.34
C GLY A 108 -5.33 0.08 -15.77
N ARG A 109 -6.43 0.70 -15.33
CA ARG A 109 -7.62 0.02 -14.82
C ARG A 109 -8.90 0.74 -15.28
N PRO A 110 -10.01 0.00 -15.45
CA PRO A 110 -11.31 0.62 -15.75
C PRO A 110 -11.69 1.68 -14.72
N ASN A 111 -12.56 2.59 -15.12
CA ASN A 111 -13.05 3.71 -14.29
C ASN A 111 -12.01 4.79 -13.99
N GLY A 112 -11.12 5.09 -14.94
CA GLY A 112 -10.35 6.34 -14.96
C GLY A 112 -8.87 6.25 -14.59
N MET A 113 -8.31 5.07 -14.29
CA MET A 113 -6.86 4.91 -14.15
C MET A 113 -6.22 4.69 -15.53
N PRO A 114 -5.46 5.67 -16.07
CA PRO A 114 -4.88 5.54 -17.41
C PRO A 114 -3.78 4.48 -17.44
N SER A 115 -3.53 3.94 -18.64
CA SER A 115 -2.34 3.13 -18.92
C SER A 115 -1.10 4.03 -19.00
N TRP A 116 0.01 3.58 -18.40
CA TRP A 116 1.31 4.24 -18.47
C TRP A 116 2.31 3.52 -19.36
N ARG A 117 1.86 2.49 -20.08
CA ARG A 117 2.65 1.78 -21.08
C ARG A 117 3.24 2.75 -22.09
N GLY A 118 4.55 2.64 -22.33
CA GLY A 118 5.29 3.51 -23.24
C GLY A 118 5.55 4.93 -22.73
N LYS A 119 4.98 5.33 -21.58
CA LYS A 119 5.32 6.60 -20.88
C LYS A 119 6.34 6.38 -19.77
N LEU A 120 6.34 5.18 -19.18
CA LEU A 120 7.27 4.75 -18.15
C LEU A 120 8.11 3.57 -18.62
N THR A 121 9.38 3.58 -18.23
CA THR A 121 10.25 2.42 -18.40
C THR A 121 9.89 1.32 -17.39
N PRO A 122 10.26 0.05 -17.65
CA PRO A 122 10.03 -1.04 -16.70
C PRO A 122 10.58 -0.73 -15.30
N THR A 123 11.82 -0.23 -15.21
CA THR A 123 12.44 0.15 -13.94
C THR A 123 11.64 1.21 -13.19
N GLN A 124 11.11 2.22 -13.89
CA GLN A 124 10.30 3.27 -13.27
C GLN A 124 8.96 2.73 -12.73
N MET A 125 8.33 1.79 -13.43
CA MET A 125 7.11 1.14 -12.94
C MET A 125 7.37 0.32 -11.67
N TRP A 126 8.50 -0.41 -11.62
CA TRP A 126 8.91 -1.14 -10.42
C TRP A 126 9.28 -0.21 -9.25
N GLN A 127 9.93 0.91 -9.51
CA GLN A 127 10.19 1.95 -8.50
C GLN A 127 8.88 2.54 -7.94
N LEU A 128 7.92 2.85 -8.81
CA LEU A 128 6.58 3.29 -8.39
C LEU A 128 5.88 2.23 -7.53
N ALA A 129 5.93 0.97 -7.93
CA ALA A 129 5.34 -0.12 -7.15
C ALA A 129 5.98 -0.24 -5.76
N ALA A 130 7.32 -0.10 -5.66
CA ALA A 130 8.02 -0.09 -4.38
C ALA A 130 7.53 1.03 -3.48
N TYR A 131 7.44 2.27 -4.01
CA TYR A 131 6.94 3.40 -3.25
C TYR A 131 5.47 3.21 -2.81
N VAL A 132 4.61 2.75 -3.71
CA VAL A 132 3.19 2.49 -3.40
C VAL A 132 3.05 1.49 -2.26
N ARG A 133 3.85 0.42 -2.23
CA ARG A 133 3.88 -0.54 -1.11
C ARG A 133 4.24 0.11 0.22
N THR A 134 5.13 1.10 0.22
CA THR A 134 5.44 1.84 1.45
C THR A 134 4.27 2.68 1.93
N LEU A 135 3.39 3.17 1.05
CA LEU A 135 2.21 3.93 1.47
C LEU A 135 1.25 3.06 2.30
N SER A 136 1.10 1.79 1.93
CA SER A 136 0.27 0.82 2.66
C SER A 136 0.87 0.37 3.99
N ALA A 137 2.18 0.53 4.17
CA ALA A 137 2.87 0.22 5.42
C ALA A 137 2.82 1.39 6.44
N ASN A 138 2.43 2.61 6.02
CA ASN A 138 2.64 3.84 6.77
C ASN A 138 1.36 4.44 7.41
N VAL A 139 0.29 3.68 7.58
CA VAL A 139 -1.02 4.24 8.01
C VAL A 139 -1.36 3.85 9.45
N PRO A 140 -1.65 4.82 10.34
CA PRO A 140 -2.34 4.54 11.60
C PRO A 140 -3.66 3.86 11.31
N LYS A 141 -3.98 2.76 12.01
CA LYS A 141 -5.17 1.92 11.76
C LYS A 141 -6.48 2.72 11.60
N ASP A 142 -6.58 3.88 12.23
CA ASP A 142 -7.73 4.78 12.23
C ASP A 142 -7.94 5.55 10.90
N ALA A 143 -6.93 5.64 10.04
CA ALA A 143 -6.99 6.35 8.75
C ALA A 143 -7.34 5.41 7.56
N ALA A 144 -7.58 4.13 7.81
CA ALA A 144 -8.01 3.14 6.82
C ALA A 144 -9.52 2.83 6.99
N PRO A 145 -10.45 3.61 6.40
CA PRO A 145 -11.90 3.44 6.59
C PRO A 145 -12.46 2.11 6.05
N SER A 146 -11.64 1.34 5.33
CA SER A 146 -11.96 0.01 4.81
C SER A 146 -11.59 -1.12 5.77
N ARG A 147 -10.95 -0.82 6.91
CA ARG A 147 -10.66 -1.79 7.98
C ARG A 147 -11.87 -1.95 8.89
N ASN A 148 -12.63 -3.02 8.68
CA ASN A 148 -13.64 -3.46 9.62
C ASN A 148 -12.98 -4.26 10.76
N ASP A 149 -12.38 -3.56 11.74
CA ASP A 149 -11.80 -4.19 12.94
C ASP A 149 -12.88 -4.82 13.87
N THR A 150 -14.14 -4.81 13.45
CA THR A 150 -15.23 -5.61 14.02
C THR A 150 -15.97 -6.33 12.90
N MET A 151 -15.93 -7.66 12.94
CA MET A 151 -16.94 -8.50 12.29
C MET A 151 -18.32 -8.10 12.82
N SER A 152 -19.06 -7.30 12.06
CA SER A 152 -20.48 -7.52 11.76
C SER A 152 -20.92 -6.53 10.69
N ASN A 153 -21.18 -7.08 9.50
CA ASN A 153 -22.10 -6.50 8.54
C ASN A 153 -23.49 -6.42 9.19
N ILE A 154 -23.78 -5.36 9.94
CA ILE A 154 -25.16 -5.04 10.31
C ILE A 154 -25.69 -4.13 9.22
N TYR A 155 -26.70 -4.62 8.54
CA TYR A 155 -27.62 -3.91 7.65
C TYR A 155 -27.83 -2.44 8.05
N PRO A 156 -28.09 -1.53 7.09
CA PRO A 156 -28.36 -0.13 7.39
C PRO A 156 -29.42 -0.01 8.49
N ARG A 157 -29.06 0.71 9.55
CA ARG A 157 -29.87 0.90 10.78
C ARG A 157 -31.24 1.56 10.55
N THR A 158 -31.57 1.93 9.31
CA THR A 158 -32.88 2.42 8.90
C THR A 158 -33.94 1.31 8.81
N LEU A 159 -33.56 0.03 8.98
CA LEU A 159 -34.48 -1.11 9.04
C LEU A 159 -34.49 -1.84 10.39
N ALA A 160 -33.80 -1.32 11.42
CA ALA A 160 -33.80 -1.93 12.75
C ALA A 160 -34.90 -1.31 13.63
N GLU A 161 -35.81 -2.14 14.16
CA GLU A 161 -36.74 -1.73 15.20
C GLU A 161 -35.99 -1.27 16.46
N PRO A 162 -36.52 -0.29 17.21
CA PRO A 162 -35.84 0.24 18.39
C PRO A 162 -35.77 -0.82 19.50
N GLU A 163 -34.57 -1.16 19.95
CA GLU A 163 -34.37 -2.08 21.07
C GLU A 163 -34.83 -1.45 22.41
N PRO A 164 -35.39 -2.26 23.33
CA PRO A 164 -35.80 -1.80 24.66
C PRO A 164 -34.58 -1.43 25.52
N PRO A 165 -34.74 -0.50 26.49
CA PRO A 165 -33.62 0.03 27.25
C PRO A 165 -32.92 -1.04 28.10
N SER A 166 -31.60 -1.13 27.94
CA SER A 166 -30.71 -2.04 28.68
C SER A 166 -30.61 -1.65 30.15
N ALA A 167 -30.68 -2.65 31.04
CA ALA A 167 -30.72 -2.54 32.50
C ALA A 167 -29.37 -2.16 33.16
N SER A 168 -28.60 -1.25 32.55
CA SER A 168 -27.29 -0.82 33.06
C SER A 168 -27.17 0.67 33.36
N ASP A 169 -28.26 1.43 33.31
CA ASP A 169 -28.25 2.82 33.78
C ASP A 169 -28.40 2.87 35.31
N PRO A 170 -27.44 3.45 36.07
CA PRO A 170 -27.66 3.71 37.48
C PRO A 170 -28.76 4.75 37.62
N ALA A 171 -29.90 4.32 38.19
CA ALA A 171 -31.01 5.19 38.56
C ALA A 171 -30.50 6.30 39.50
N GLY A 172 -30.38 7.52 38.98
CA GLY A 172 -29.84 8.66 39.71
C GLY A 172 -30.54 9.97 39.39
N ALA A 173 -31.17 10.54 40.42
CA ALA A 173 -31.68 11.90 40.56
C ALA A 173 -33.03 12.26 39.91
N LYS A 174 -34.09 12.09 40.70
CA LYS A 174 -35.34 12.87 40.57
C LYS A 174 -35.04 14.35 40.82
N GLY A 175 -35.17 15.20 39.81
CA GLY A 175 -35.35 16.64 39.99
C GLY A 175 -36.82 16.96 40.29
N PRO A 176 -37.15 17.87 41.23
CA PRO A 176 -38.53 18.25 41.49
C PRO A 176 -39.08 19.16 40.39
N ALA A 177 -40.29 18.86 39.94
CA ALA A 177 -41.06 19.66 39.01
C ALA A 177 -41.45 21.02 39.62
N ARG A 178 -41.13 22.11 38.91
CA ARG A 178 -41.92 23.34 38.84
C ARG A 178 -41.76 23.95 37.46
#